data_AF-A0A248TNA1-F1
#
_entry.id   AF-A0A248TNA1-F1
#
_cell.length_a   1.000
_cell.length_b   1.000
_cell.length_c   1.000
_cell.angle_alpha   90.00
_cell.angle_beta   90.00
_cell.angle_gamma   90.00
#
_symmetry.space_group_name_H-M   'P 1'
#
loop_
_entity.id
_entity.type
_entity.pdbx_description
1 polymer ?
#
loop_
_entity_poly.entity_id
_entity_poly.type
_entity_poly.pdbx_seq_one_letter_code
_entity_poly.pdbx_strand_id
1 'polypeptide(L)'
;MNTDKNQSILSYIMNLLTTLTFLLILLNVFLLSSVGFDLYAWKQSYQSWVYLYCIIYALLVAVVIDGFSVKLTLSLSAQAIFYTVAGFIAFFPLTGFSFFTFFAGVFAAFIAVIFFFCYKIVKHYHKKLWVIVLLLPVLVALSTIDYTEKKDWHEQTSENSFSAQFTHFNGMHPIPISLARGEIVYITIQFSPENEGGYGYYILDEKKSRCVLSDDRGNRSRREQFSNLFYSKYNR
;
A
#
# COMPACT_ATOMS: atom_id res chain seq x y z
N MET A 1 24.18 26.30 -15.46
CA MET A 1 22.79 26.80 -15.45
C MET A 1 22.47 27.23 -14.02
N ASN A 2 22.15 28.51 -13.86
CA ASN A 2 22.30 29.31 -12.62
C ASN A 2 21.93 28.57 -11.33
N THR A 3 22.91 28.47 -10.44
CA THR A 3 22.75 28.06 -9.05
C THR A 3 22.03 29.18 -8.31
N ASP A 4 20.72 29.00 -8.06
CA ASP A 4 20.00 29.79 -7.07
C ASP A 4 20.62 29.54 -5.69
N LYS A 5 21.67 30.30 -5.40
CA LYS A 5 22.50 30.16 -4.20
C LYS A 5 21.83 30.76 -2.96
N ASN A 6 20.56 31.13 -3.05
CA ASN A 6 19.83 31.81 -1.98
C ASN A 6 18.35 31.37 -1.91
N GLN A 7 18.10 30.06 -2.01
CA GLN A 7 16.79 29.53 -1.62
C GLN A 7 16.68 29.59 -0.10
N SER A 8 15.65 30.29 0.40
CA SER A 8 15.32 30.25 1.82
C SER A 8 14.96 28.82 2.21
N ILE A 9 15.31 28.41 3.45
CA ILE A 9 14.97 27.08 3.99
C ILE A 9 13.47 26.79 3.79
N LEU A 10 12.62 27.82 3.97
CA LEU A 10 11.18 27.72 3.71
C LEU A 10 10.86 27.32 2.27
N SER A 11 11.48 27.97 1.28
CA SER A 11 11.23 27.64 -0.13
C SER A 11 11.63 26.21 -0.47
N TYR A 12 12.76 25.73 0.08
CA TYR A 12 13.19 24.34 -0.06
C TYR A 12 12.18 23.36 0.51
N ILE A 13 11.75 23.56 1.77
CA ILE A 13 10.74 22.72 2.44
C ILE A 13 9.44 22.72 1.64
N MET A 14 8.97 23.88 1.17
CA MET A 14 7.75 23.99 0.38
C MET A 14 7.85 23.23 -0.94
N ASN A 15 8.99 23.29 -1.63
CA ASN A 15 9.20 22.53 -2.87
C ASN A 15 9.21 21.02 -2.61
N LEU A 16 9.85 20.59 -1.52
CA LEU A 16 9.89 19.18 -1.13
C LEU A 16 8.49 18.66 -0.79
N LEU A 17 7.73 19.41 0.00
CA LEU A 17 6.35 19.07 0.37
C LEU A 17 5.40 19.08 -0.84
N THR A 18 5.56 20.06 -1.74
CA THR A 18 4.80 20.12 -3.00
C THR A 18 5.09 18.90 -3.87
N THR A 19 6.36 18.53 -3.99
CA THR A 19 6.80 17.35 -4.77
C THR A 19 6.26 16.07 -4.19
N LEU A 20 6.33 15.92 -2.86
CA LEU A 20 5.75 14.79 -2.16
C LEU A 20 4.24 14.70 -2.42
N THR A 21 3.52 15.81 -2.27
CA THR A 21 2.07 15.85 -2.52
C THR A 21 1.74 15.46 -3.96
N PHE A 22 2.51 15.95 -4.92
CA PHE A 22 2.34 15.60 -6.33
C PHE A 22 2.58 14.11 -6.60
N LEU A 23 3.64 13.52 -6.03
CA LEU A 23 3.90 12.09 -6.11
C LEU A 23 2.75 11.28 -5.48
N LEU A 24 2.27 11.69 -4.31
CA LEU A 24 1.16 11.03 -3.63
C LEU A 24 -0.10 11.04 -4.48
N ILE A 25 -0.42 12.14 -5.16
CA ILE A 25 -1.57 12.22 -6.07
C ILE A 25 -1.39 11.20 -7.21
N LEU A 26 -0.24 11.19 -7.88
CA LEU A 26 0.03 10.26 -8.98
C LEU A 26 -0.10 8.79 -8.52
N LEU A 27 0.46 8.47 -7.37
CA LEU A 27 0.41 7.11 -6.81
C LEU A 27 -1.01 6.71 -6.43
N ASN A 28 -1.80 7.62 -5.85
CA ASN A 28 -3.20 7.36 -5.51
C ASN A 28 -4.07 7.16 -6.76
N VAL A 29 -3.88 7.97 -7.80
CA VAL A 29 -4.57 7.79 -9.10
C VAL A 29 -4.23 6.42 -9.71
N PHE A 30 -2.94 6.05 -9.69
CA PHE A 30 -2.49 4.74 -10.16
C PHE A 30 -3.11 3.59 -9.36
N LEU A 31 -3.05 3.66 -8.02
CA LEU A 31 -3.61 2.62 -7.15
C LEU A 31 -5.12 2.49 -7.34
N LEU A 32 -5.85 3.59 -7.36
CA LEU A 32 -7.30 3.59 -7.57
C LEU A 32 -7.67 2.97 -8.93
N SER A 33 -6.92 3.29 -9.97
CA SER A 33 -7.10 2.71 -11.31
C SER A 33 -6.82 1.19 -11.31
N SER A 34 -5.79 0.76 -10.58
CA SER A 34 -5.39 -0.66 -10.52
C SER A 34 -6.42 -1.56 -9.82
N VAL A 35 -7.24 -1.00 -8.92
CA VAL A 35 -8.31 -1.71 -8.21
C VAL A 35 -9.69 -1.46 -8.83
N GLY A 36 -9.75 -0.94 -10.06
CA GLY A 36 -11.02 -0.73 -10.77
C GLY A 36 -11.92 0.32 -10.13
N PHE A 37 -11.34 1.35 -9.51
CA PHE A 37 -12.05 2.42 -8.78
C PHE A 37 -12.81 1.96 -7.53
N ASP A 38 -12.47 0.80 -6.98
CA ASP A 38 -12.93 0.36 -5.66
C ASP A 38 -12.26 1.18 -4.54
N LEU A 39 -13.03 2.05 -3.88
CA LEU A 39 -12.55 2.94 -2.83
C LEU A 39 -12.13 2.18 -1.56
N TYR A 40 -12.76 1.05 -1.26
CA TYR A 40 -12.40 0.22 -0.12
C TYR A 40 -11.06 -0.48 -0.36
N ALA A 41 -10.90 -1.12 -1.53
CA ALA A 41 -9.65 -1.78 -1.92
C ALA A 41 -8.48 -0.78 -2.07
N TRP A 42 -8.76 0.43 -2.57
CA TRP A 42 -7.80 1.52 -2.61
C TRP A 42 -7.33 1.92 -1.21
N LYS A 43 -8.25 2.11 -0.26
CA LYS A 43 -7.92 2.43 1.14
C LYS A 43 -7.05 1.35 1.77
N GLN A 44 -7.35 0.08 1.53
CA GLN A 44 -6.53 -1.03 2.06
C GLN A 44 -5.10 -1.02 1.48
N SER A 45 -4.95 -0.69 0.20
CA SER A 45 -3.65 -0.58 -0.46
C SER A 45 -2.84 0.62 0.07
N TYR A 46 -3.51 1.76 0.29
CA TYR A 46 -2.95 2.97 0.89
C TYR A 46 -2.46 2.75 2.32
N GLN A 47 -3.19 1.96 3.14
CA GLN A 47 -2.82 1.67 4.53
C GLN A 47 -1.72 0.60 4.68
N SER A 48 -1.19 0.07 3.58
CA SER A 48 -0.09 -0.88 3.63
C SER A 48 1.19 -0.23 4.18
N TRP A 49 1.91 -0.94 5.04
CA TRP A 49 3.20 -0.49 5.57
C TRP A 49 4.23 -0.20 4.47
N VAL A 50 4.11 -0.90 3.33
CA VAL A 50 4.94 -0.72 2.13
C VAL A 50 4.74 0.67 1.53
N TYR A 51 3.49 1.14 1.44
CA TYR A 51 3.17 2.47 0.92
C TYR A 51 3.82 3.58 1.78
N LEU A 52 3.64 3.52 3.11
CA LEU A 52 4.24 4.46 4.04
C LEU A 52 5.77 4.42 3.99
N TYR A 53 6.35 3.22 3.90
CA TYR A 53 7.80 3.03 3.78
C TYR A 53 8.37 3.70 2.52
N CYS A 54 7.74 3.47 1.36
CA CYS A 54 8.17 4.09 0.09
C CYS A 54 8.20 5.62 0.17
N ILE A 55 7.20 6.22 0.83
CA ILE A 55 7.09 7.68 0.98
C ILE A 55 8.21 8.24 1.85
N ILE A 56 8.38 7.67 3.04
CA ILE A 56 9.40 8.12 4.00
C ILE A 56 10.79 7.94 3.39
N TYR A 57 11.02 6.80 2.74
CA TYR A 57 12.29 6.51 2.09
C TYR A 57 12.59 7.46 0.93
N ALA A 58 11.61 7.73 0.05
CA ALA A 58 11.78 8.67 -1.06
C ALA A 58 12.14 10.08 -0.56
N LEU A 59 11.52 10.52 0.53
CA LEU A 59 11.83 11.81 1.15
C LEU A 59 13.27 11.86 1.68
N LEU A 60 13.71 10.82 2.39
CA LEU A 60 15.07 10.73 2.93
C LEU A 60 16.12 10.74 1.80
N VAL A 61 15.90 9.93 0.75
CA VAL A 61 16.77 9.89 -0.42
C VAL A 61 16.87 11.26 -1.08
N ALA A 62 15.76 11.97 -1.21
CA ALA A 62 15.75 13.30 -1.81
C ALA A 62 16.61 14.30 -1.03
N VAL A 63 16.45 14.34 0.30
CA VAL A 63 17.24 15.21 1.19
C VAL A 63 18.72 14.88 1.10
N VAL A 64 19.08 13.60 1.09
CA VAL A 64 20.48 13.14 1.01
C VAL A 64 21.10 13.53 -0.33
N ILE A 65 20.43 13.21 -1.46
CA ILE A 65 20.95 13.50 -2.80
C ILE A 65 21.06 15.00 -3.03
N ASP A 66 20.08 15.79 -2.59
CA ASP A 66 20.15 17.25 -2.68
C ASP A 66 21.32 17.80 -1.86
N GLY A 67 21.55 17.30 -0.66
CA GLY A 67 22.72 17.64 0.16
C GLY A 67 24.06 17.33 -0.52
N PHE A 68 24.18 16.17 -1.16
CA PHE A 68 25.36 15.81 -1.94
C PHE A 68 25.51 16.63 -3.22
N SER A 69 24.40 16.98 -3.89
CA SER A 69 24.43 17.76 -5.12
C SER A 69 24.98 19.17 -4.92
N VAL A 70 24.76 19.76 -3.73
CA VAL A 70 25.31 21.06 -3.35
C VAL A 70 26.82 20.97 -3.10
N LYS A 71 27.30 19.88 -2.50
CA LYS A 71 28.74 19.69 -2.19
C LYS A 71 29.57 19.25 -3.39
N LEU A 72 29.02 18.40 -4.27
CA LEU A 72 29.77 17.73 -5.34
C LEU A 72 29.43 18.24 -6.76
N THR A 73 28.57 19.25 -6.90
CA THR A 73 28.15 19.80 -8.21
C THR A 73 27.76 18.73 -9.22
N LEU A 74 26.92 17.78 -8.80
CA LEU A 74 26.53 16.63 -9.61
C LEU A 74 25.76 17.05 -10.86
N SER A 75 26.10 16.46 -12.01
CA SER A 75 25.34 16.62 -13.26
C SER A 75 23.91 16.06 -13.13
N LEU A 76 23.00 16.48 -14.02
CA LEU A 76 21.61 16.02 -14.00
C LEU A 76 21.50 14.50 -14.14
N SER A 77 22.31 13.92 -15.04
CA SER A 77 22.39 12.47 -15.26
C SER A 77 22.90 11.73 -14.02
N ALA A 78 23.92 12.28 -13.35
CA ALA A 78 24.45 11.70 -12.12
C ALA A 78 23.40 11.69 -11.02
N GLN A 79 22.65 12.79 -10.84
CA GLN A 79 21.55 12.85 -9.87
C GLN A 79 20.50 11.77 -10.16
N ALA A 80 20.05 11.64 -11.42
CA ALA A 80 19.08 10.60 -11.79
C ALA A 80 19.58 9.18 -11.46
N ILE A 81 20.86 8.88 -11.75
CA ILE A 81 21.47 7.59 -11.40
C ILE A 81 21.45 7.36 -9.89
N PHE A 82 21.81 8.37 -9.08
CA PHE A 82 21.75 8.25 -7.63
C PHE A 82 20.33 7.98 -7.13
N TYR A 83 19.31 8.64 -7.67
CA TYR A 83 17.91 8.37 -7.31
C TYR A 83 17.50 6.93 -7.68
N THR A 84 17.88 6.45 -8.88
CA THR A 84 17.61 5.07 -9.32
C THR A 84 18.27 4.05 -8.39
N VAL A 85 19.56 4.22 -8.10
CA VAL A 85 20.33 3.30 -7.25
C VAL A 85 19.80 3.32 -5.82
N ALA A 86 19.53 4.50 -5.27
CA ALA A 86 18.95 4.62 -3.93
C ALA A 86 17.57 3.98 -3.86
N GLY A 87 16.69 4.25 -4.82
CA GLY A 87 15.38 3.60 -4.90
C GLY A 87 15.48 2.07 -4.97
N PHE A 88 16.41 1.54 -5.76
CA PHE A 88 16.63 0.10 -5.87
C PHE A 88 17.10 -0.54 -4.56
N ILE A 89 18.06 0.11 -3.87
CA ILE A 89 18.64 -0.40 -2.63
C ILE A 89 17.67 -0.30 -1.45
N ALA A 90 16.65 0.56 -1.53
CA ALA A 90 15.65 0.79 -0.48
C ALA A 90 15.16 -0.48 0.20
N PHE A 91 14.77 -1.49 -0.58
CA PHE A 91 14.11 -2.68 -0.05
C PHE A 91 15.07 -3.77 0.46
N PHE A 92 16.36 -3.70 0.13
CA PHE A 92 17.34 -4.73 0.51
C PHE A 92 17.50 -4.94 2.02
N PRO A 93 17.58 -3.89 2.86
CA PRO A 93 17.71 -4.04 4.31
C PRO A 93 16.50 -4.72 4.98
N LEU A 94 15.31 -4.66 4.37
CA LEU A 94 14.08 -5.14 4.99
C LEU A 94 13.76 -6.60 4.64
N THR A 95 13.97 -6.99 3.39
CA THR A 95 13.47 -8.26 2.86
C THR A 95 14.59 -9.21 2.41
N GLY A 96 15.86 -8.80 2.52
CA GLY A 96 17.02 -9.61 2.13
C GLY A 96 17.08 -9.91 0.63
N PHE A 97 17.92 -10.85 0.21
CA PHE A 97 18.05 -11.23 -1.20
C PHE A 97 16.96 -12.24 -1.57
N SER A 98 15.85 -11.74 -2.15
CA SER A 98 14.78 -12.57 -2.69
C SER A 98 14.28 -12.00 -4.03
N PHE A 99 13.63 -12.84 -4.84
CA PHE A 99 12.98 -12.36 -6.07
C PHE A 99 11.96 -11.25 -5.80
N PHE A 100 11.24 -11.35 -4.68
CA PHE A 100 10.31 -10.31 -4.24
C PHE A 100 11.04 -8.98 -4.00
N THR A 101 12.17 -9.00 -3.28
CA THR A 101 13.00 -7.82 -3.04
C THR A 101 13.49 -7.19 -4.34
N PHE A 102 13.87 -8.01 -5.32
CA PHE A 102 14.33 -7.51 -6.62
C PHE A 102 13.22 -6.71 -7.32
N PHE A 103 12.01 -7.27 -7.44
CA PHE A 103 10.88 -6.57 -8.07
C PHE A 103 10.46 -5.32 -7.28
N ALA A 104 10.45 -5.40 -5.94
CA ALA A 104 10.18 -4.25 -5.08
C ALA A 104 11.22 -3.14 -5.28
N GLY A 105 12.50 -3.50 -5.39
CA GLY A 105 13.59 -2.57 -5.69
C GLY A 105 13.44 -1.91 -7.06
N VAL A 106 13.10 -2.66 -8.11
CA VAL A 106 12.84 -2.09 -9.45
C VAL A 106 11.68 -1.09 -9.41
N PHE A 107 10.58 -1.46 -8.74
CA PHE A 107 9.43 -0.59 -8.58
C PHE A 107 9.78 0.68 -7.79
N ALA A 108 10.56 0.55 -6.72
CA ALA A 108 11.03 1.67 -5.92
C ALA A 108 11.98 2.61 -6.69
N ALA A 109 12.86 2.05 -7.54
CA ALA A 109 13.70 2.82 -8.43
C ALA A 109 12.87 3.64 -9.44
N PHE A 110 11.81 3.04 -9.98
CA PHE A 110 10.89 3.74 -10.87
C PHE A 110 10.19 4.91 -10.17
N ILE A 111 9.69 4.70 -8.94
CA ILE A 111 9.09 5.77 -8.12
C ILE A 111 10.11 6.89 -7.83
N ALA A 112 11.35 6.54 -7.48
CA ALA A 112 12.39 7.52 -7.18
C ALA A 112 12.72 8.41 -8.40
N VAL A 113 12.73 7.84 -9.60
CA VAL A 113 12.91 8.59 -10.84
C VAL A 113 11.73 9.53 -11.10
N ILE A 114 10.49 9.07 -10.91
CA ILE A 114 9.30 9.93 -11.00
C ILE A 114 9.42 11.10 -10.01
N PHE A 115 9.76 10.81 -8.75
CA PHE A 115 9.95 11.84 -7.73
C PHE A 115 11.00 12.88 -8.15
N PHE A 116 12.14 12.43 -8.69
CA PHE A 116 13.19 13.33 -9.19
C PHE A 116 12.67 14.27 -10.28
N PHE A 117 11.92 13.75 -11.26
CA PHE A 117 11.32 14.59 -12.30
C PHE A 117 10.29 15.56 -11.73
N CYS A 118 9.41 15.10 -10.83
CA CYS A 118 8.47 15.96 -10.12
C CYS A 118 9.19 17.09 -9.37
N TYR A 119 10.29 16.76 -8.69
CA TYR A 119 11.10 17.74 -7.96
C TYR A 119 11.68 18.81 -8.88
N LYS A 120 12.18 18.43 -10.06
CA LYS A 120 12.68 19.39 -11.05
C LYS A 120 11.57 20.27 -11.61
N ILE A 121 10.39 19.72 -11.89
CA ILE A 121 9.22 20.49 -12.35
C ILE A 121 8.79 21.49 -11.28
N VAL A 122 8.66 21.04 -10.03
CA VAL A 122 8.34 21.91 -8.89
C VAL A 122 9.43 22.96 -8.68
N LYS A 123 10.69 22.61 -8.88
CA LYS A 123 11.79 23.58 -8.83
C LYS A 123 11.74 24.58 -9.99
N HIS A 124 11.19 24.23 -11.14
CA HIS A 124 11.08 25.17 -12.25
C HIS A 124 9.89 26.12 -12.08
N TYR A 125 8.73 25.60 -11.63
CA TYR A 125 7.49 26.37 -11.51
C TYR A 125 7.18 26.88 -10.08
N HIS A 126 8.03 26.54 -9.11
CA HIS A 126 8.05 26.97 -7.70
C HIS A 126 6.72 27.48 -7.16
N LYS A 127 6.64 28.79 -6.89
CA LYS A 127 5.54 29.47 -6.19
C LYS A 127 4.16 29.19 -6.78
N LYS A 128 4.07 28.90 -8.09
CA LYS A 128 2.80 28.58 -8.75
C LYS A 128 2.24 27.22 -8.30
N LEU A 129 3.11 26.26 -8.01
CA LEU A 129 2.72 24.90 -7.64
C LEU A 129 2.54 24.71 -6.13
N TRP A 130 2.94 25.67 -5.28
CA TRP A 130 2.77 25.56 -3.83
C TRP A 130 1.31 25.38 -3.39
N VAL A 131 0.35 25.81 -4.20
CA VAL A 131 -1.09 25.57 -3.95
C VAL A 131 -1.42 24.08 -3.85
N ILE A 132 -0.66 23.20 -4.52
CA ILE A 132 -0.86 21.74 -4.49
C ILE A 132 -0.67 21.19 -3.07
N VAL A 133 0.15 21.82 -2.22
CA VAL A 133 0.33 21.41 -0.82
C VAL A 133 -0.98 21.39 -0.05
N LEU A 134 -1.96 22.23 -0.41
CA LEU A 134 -3.29 22.24 0.20
C LEU A 134 -4.07 20.94 -0.04
N LEU A 135 -3.68 20.11 -1.00
CA LEU A 135 -4.28 18.80 -1.24
C LEU A 135 -3.77 17.72 -0.27
N LEU A 136 -2.64 17.95 0.40
CA LEU A 136 -2.10 17.00 1.37
C LEU A 136 -3.07 16.71 2.53
N PRO A 137 -3.66 17.71 3.22
CA PRO A 137 -4.69 17.44 4.24
C PRO A 137 -5.94 16.78 3.66
N VAL A 138 -6.28 17.04 2.39
CA VAL A 138 -7.42 16.37 1.71
C VAL A 138 -7.12 14.87 1.55
N LEU A 139 -5.93 14.50 1.09
CA LEU A 139 -5.51 13.09 0.98
C LEU A 139 -5.53 12.38 2.33
N VAL A 140 -5.07 13.05 3.39
CA VAL A 140 -5.13 12.53 4.76
C VAL A 140 -6.59 12.35 5.20
N ALA A 141 -7.46 13.33 4.98
CA ALA A 141 -8.88 13.23 5.31
C ALA A 141 -9.55 12.05 4.57
N LEU A 142 -9.29 11.88 3.27
CA LEU A 142 -9.81 10.76 2.47
C LEU A 142 -9.40 9.39 3.04
N SER A 143 -8.23 9.29 3.68
CA SER A 143 -7.77 8.04 4.30
C SER A 143 -8.53 7.65 5.58
N THR A 144 -9.21 8.62 6.22
CA THR A 144 -9.98 8.40 7.45
C THR A 144 -11.41 7.95 7.20
N ILE A 145 -11.93 8.19 6.00
CA ILE A 145 -13.30 7.84 5.61
C ILE A 145 -13.45 6.31 5.58
N ASP A 146 -14.57 5.80 6.11
CA ASP A 146 -14.96 4.41 5.91
C ASP A 146 -15.67 4.26 4.57
N TYR A 147 -15.10 3.46 3.68
CA TYR A 147 -15.66 3.16 2.35
C TYR A 147 -16.39 1.81 2.33
N THR A 148 -16.74 1.27 3.49
CA THR A 148 -17.53 0.04 3.58
C THR A 148 -18.91 0.25 2.97
N GLU A 149 -19.18 -0.44 1.86
CA GLU A 149 -20.49 -0.45 1.20
C GLU A 149 -21.32 -1.65 1.66
N LYS A 150 -22.56 -1.38 2.06
CA LYS A 150 -23.56 -2.37 2.44
C LYS A 150 -24.87 -2.07 1.71
N LYS A 151 -25.39 -3.01 0.92
CA LYS A 151 -26.70 -2.90 0.26
C LYS A 151 -27.61 -4.04 0.71
N ASP A 152 -28.85 -3.69 1.00
CA ASP A 152 -29.90 -4.58 1.54
C ASP A 152 -29.41 -5.41 2.74
N TRP A 153 -28.66 -4.76 3.64
CA TRP A 153 -28.06 -5.41 4.79
C TRP A 153 -29.10 -5.64 5.88
N HIS A 154 -29.42 -6.92 6.11
CA HIS A 154 -30.29 -7.38 7.17
C HIS A 154 -29.48 -8.21 8.16
N GLU A 155 -29.27 -7.67 9.35
CA GLU A 155 -28.61 -8.37 10.45
C GLU A 155 -29.61 -8.84 11.51
N GLN A 156 -29.38 -10.02 12.03
CA GLN A 156 -30.08 -10.59 13.17
C GLN A 156 -29.04 -11.07 14.18
N THR A 157 -29.05 -10.45 15.35
CA THR A 157 -28.16 -10.81 16.46
C THR A 157 -29.01 -11.36 17.60
N SER A 158 -28.67 -12.55 18.09
CA SER A 158 -29.21 -13.13 19.32
C SER A 158 -28.09 -13.25 20.36
N GLU A 159 -28.40 -13.79 21.54
CA GLU A 159 -27.39 -14.06 22.57
C GLU A 159 -26.26 -14.97 22.07
N ASN A 160 -26.56 -15.90 21.15
CA ASN A 160 -25.63 -16.95 20.71
C ASN A 160 -25.45 -17.02 19.18
N SER A 161 -26.04 -16.11 18.41
CA SER A 161 -25.96 -16.15 16.95
C SER A 161 -25.88 -14.77 16.33
N PHE A 162 -25.14 -14.70 15.23
CA PHE A 162 -25.10 -13.56 14.33
C PHE A 162 -25.39 -14.06 12.92
N SER A 163 -26.41 -13.48 12.28
CA SER A 163 -26.75 -13.75 10.89
C SER A 163 -26.83 -12.43 10.13
N ALA A 164 -26.24 -12.39 8.94
CA ALA A 164 -26.34 -11.26 8.04
C ALA A 164 -26.71 -11.74 6.64
N GLN A 165 -27.72 -11.11 6.05
CA GLN A 165 -28.11 -11.27 4.66
C GLN A 165 -27.93 -9.94 3.95
N PHE A 166 -27.33 -9.97 2.75
CA PHE A 166 -27.08 -8.77 1.97
C PHE A 166 -27.07 -9.11 0.48
N THR A 167 -27.40 -8.12 -0.35
CA THR A 167 -27.27 -8.25 -1.81
C THR A 167 -25.88 -7.82 -2.29
N HIS A 168 -25.25 -6.86 -1.60
CA HIS A 168 -23.89 -6.45 -1.87
C HIS A 168 -23.19 -6.00 -0.58
N PHE A 169 -21.97 -6.47 -0.40
CA PHE A 169 -21.10 -6.05 0.68
C PHE A 169 -19.67 -5.91 0.14
N ASN A 170 -19.11 -4.72 0.28
CA ASN A 170 -17.71 -4.45 -0.02
C ASN A 170 -17.11 -3.66 1.14
N GLY A 171 -16.43 -4.36 2.05
CA GLY A 171 -15.75 -3.70 3.15
C GLY A 171 -15.37 -4.61 4.30
N MET A 172 -15.34 -4.04 5.50
CA MET A 172 -15.09 -4.78 6.74
C MET A 172 -16.32 -4.71 7.64
N HIS A 173 -16.75 -5.86 8.18
CA HIS A 173 -17.79 -5.90 9.19
C HIS A 173 -17.32 -6.77 10.36
N PRO A 174 -17.09 -6.17 11.55
CA PRO A 174 -16.67 -6.92 12.72
C PRO A 174 -17.84 -7.72 13.29
N ILE A 175 -17.64 -9.01 13.50
CA ILE A 175 -18.59 -9.89 14.20
C ILE A 175 -18.05 -10.08 15.62
N PRO A 176 -18.74 -9.61 16.66
CA PRO A 176 -18.28 -9.78 18.04
C PRO A 176 -18.42 -11.24 18.46
N ILE A 177 -17.33 -11.85 18.92
CA ILE A 177 -17.31 -13.20 19.50
C ILE A 177 -16.65 -13.08 20.88
N SER A 178 -17.40 -13.37 21.94
CA SER A 178 -16.87 -13.40 23.31
C SER A 178 -16.35 -14.79 23.62
N LEU A 179 -15.08 -14.89 24.04
CA LEU A 179 -14.43 -16.17 24.36
C LEU A 179 -13.67 -16.08 25.69
N ALA A 180 -13.80 -17.12 26.51
CA ALA A 180 -12.97 -17.35 27.67
C ALA A 180 -11.70 -18.13 27.30
N ARG A 181 -10.69 -18.03 28.16
CA ARG A 181 -9.41 -18.73 27.95
C ARG A 181 -9.62 -20.25 27.97
N GLY A 182 -9.26 -20.91 26.86
CA GLY A 182 -9.42 -22.36 26.70
C GLY A 182 -10.64 -22.77 25.88
N GLU A 183 -11.50 -21.82 25.52
CA GLU A 183 -12.60 -22.06 24.58
C GLU A 183 -12.08 -22.17 23.14
N ILE A 184 -12.75 -22.99 22.34
CA ILE A 184 -12.39 -23.29 20.95
C ILE A 184 -13.48 -22.73 20.04
N VAL A 185 -13.07 -21.94 19.05
CA VAL A 185 -13.98 -21.48 17.98
C VAL A 185 -13.84 -22.39 16.79
N TYR A 186 -14.97 -22.94 16.34
CA TYR A 186 -15.07 -23.63 15.08
C TYR A 186 -15.60 -22.67 14.03
N ILE A 187 -14.87 -22.52 12.92
CA ILE A 187 -15.25 -21.65 11.80
C ILE A 187 -15.44 -22.54 10.59
N THR A 188 -16.68 -22.63 10.11
CA THR A 188 -17.02 -23.32 8.87
C THR A 188 -17.33 -22.28 7.81
N ILE A 189 -16.61 -22.33 6.70
CA ILE A 189 -16.82 -21.42 5.56
C ILE A 189 -17.20 -22.27 4.37
N GLN A 190 -18.40 -22.05 3.83
CA GLN A 190 -18.89 -22.74 2.65
C GLN A 190 -19.11 -21.73 1.53
N PHE A 191 -18.44 -21.94 0.40
CA PHE A 191 -18.64 -21.17 -0.83
C PHE A 191 -19.25 -22.08 -1.89
N SER A 192 -20.29 -21.60 -2.58
CA SER A 192 -20.81 -22.21 -3.81
C SER A 192 -20.73 -21.17 -4.92
N PRO A 193 -19.53 -20.86 -5.44
CA PRO A 193 -19.38 -19.83 -6.45
C PRO A 193 -20.00 -20.30 -7.77
N GLU A 194 -20.92 -19.51 -8.32
CA GLU A 194 -21.48 -19.74 -9.66
C GLU A 194 -20.55 -19.21 -10.77
N ASN A 195 -19.58 -18.34 -10.41
CA ASN A 195 -18.64 -17.69 -11.33
C ASN A 195 -17.20 -18.17 -11.07
N GLU A 196 -16.30 -18.05 -12.06
CA GLU A 196 -14.86 -18.41 -11.96
C GLU A 196 -14.02 -17.48 -11.05
N GLY A 197 -14.65 -16.69 -10.17
CA GLY A 197 -13.95 -15.82 -9.23
C GLY A 197 -13.13 -16.61 -8.21
N GLY A 198 -11.92 -16.13 -7.90
CA GLY A 198 -11.08 -16.71 -6.86
C GLY A 198 -11.66 -16.45 -5.46
N TYR A 199 -11.73 -17.49 -4.63
CA TYR A 199 -12.13 -17.40 -3.22
C TYR A 199 -10.96 -17.78 -2.32
N GLY A 200 -10.88 -17.13 -1.16
CA GLY A 200 -9.85 -17.39 -0.17
C GLY A 200 -10.19 -16.75 1.16
N TYR A 201 -9.72 -17.36 2.23
CA TYR A 201 -9.85 -16.84 3.58
C TYR A 201 -8.53 -17.00 4.32
N TYR A 202 -8.28 -16.12 5.27
CA TYR A 202 -7.19 -16.24 6.22
C TYR A 202 -7.65 -15.70 7.55
N ILE A 203 -7.17 -16.30 8.63
CA ILE A 203 -7.40 -15.80 9.99
C ILE A 203 -6.13 -15.08 10.43
N LEU A 204 -6.30 -13.88 10.97
CA LEU A 204 -5.21 -13.12 11.59
C LEU A 204 -5.36 -13.17 13.11
N ASP A 205 -4.23 -13.21 13.82
CA ASP A 205 -4.19 -12.96 15.26
C ASP A 205 -4.24 -11.46 15.57
N GLU A 206 -4.25 -11.11 16.86
CA GLU A 206 -4.23 -9.72 17.34
C GLU A 206 -3.02 -8.91 16.83
N LYS A 207 -1.93 -9.58 16.46
CA LYS A 207 -0.72 -8.96 15.89
C LYS A 207 -0.78 -8.88 14.36
N LYS A 208 -1.94 -9.11 13.75
CA LYS A 208 -2.15 -9.20 12.29
C LYS A 208 -1.28 -10.26 11.61
N SER A 209 -0.80 -11.24 12.36
CA SER A 209 -0.05 -12.38 11.83
C SER A 209 -1.02 -13.50 11.48
N ARG A 210 -0.75 -14.24 10.40
CA ARG A 210 -1.64 -15.33 9.97
C ARG A 210 -1.62 -16.46 10.99
N CYS A 211 -2.79 -16.85 11.49
CA CYS A 211 -2.96 -18.03 12.33
C CYS A 211 -2.72 -19.30 11.51
N VAL A 212 -2.06 -20.30 12.12
CA VAL A 212 -1.96 -21.63 11.54
C VAL A 212 -3.31 -22.31 11.68
N LEU A 213 -3.95 -22.63 10.56
CA LEU A 213 -5.19 -23.40 10.53
C LEU A 213 -4.86 -24.88 10.60
N SER A 214 -5.60 -25.62 11.42
CA SER A 214 -5.55 -27.07 11.51
C SER A 214 -6.92 -27.63 11.16
N ASP A 215 -6.96 -28.81 10.52
CA ASP A 215 -8.20 -29.52 10.29
C ASP A 215 -8.71 -30.20 11.59
N ASP A 216 -9.91 -30.78 11.53
CA ASP A 216 -10.56 -31.50 12.64
C ASP A 216 -9.74 -32.71 13.15
N ARG A 217 -8.67 -33.11 12.42
CA ARG A 217 -7.76 -34.20 12.77
C ARG A 217 -6.44 -33.70 13.36
N GLY A 218 -6.32 -32.39 13.61
CA GLY A 218 -5.11 -31.77 14.15
C GLY A 218 -3.95 -31.68 13.15
N ASN A 219 -4.19 -31.98 11.86
CA ASN A 219 -3.19 -31.78 10.84
C ASN A 219 -3.11 -30.30 10.50
N ARG A 220 -1.90 -29.75 10.55
CA ARG A 220 -1.66 -28.40 10.03
C ARG A 220 -2.03 -28.39 8.55
N SER A 221 -2.96 -27.51 8.17
CA SER A 221 -3.25 -27.24 6.77
C SER A 221 -1.98 -26.68 6.12
N ARG A 222 -1.19 -27.56 5.47
CA ARG A 222 -0.06 -27.11 4.65
C ARG A 222 -0.66 -26.35 3.46
N ARG A 223 -0.03 -25.22 3.13
CA ARG A 223 -0.25 -24.38 1.94
C ARG A 223 -0.47 -25.15 0.62
N GLU A 224 -0.10 -26.42 0.54
CA GLU A 224 -0.07 -27.23 -0.68
C GLU A 224 -1.44 -27.71 -1.18
N GLN A 225 -2.50 -27.74 -0.35
CA GLN A 225 -3.82 -28.18 -0.84
C GLN A 225 -4.56 -27.13 -1.67
N PHE A 226 -4.26 -25.84 -1.50
CA PHE A 226 -4.88 -24.79 -2.31
C PHE A 226 -4.11 -24.49 -3.60
N SER A 227 -2.79 -24.75 -3.68
CA SER A 227 -2.04 -24.58 -4.93
C SER A 227 -2.29 -25.71 -5.95
N ASN A 228 -2.62 -26.91 -5.50
CA ASN A 228 -2.82 -28.07 -6.37
C ASN A 228 -4.20 -28.09 -7.07
N LEU A 229 -5.17 -27.33 -6.57
CA LEU A 229 -6.44 -27.11 -7.29
C LEU A 229 -6.30 -26.17 -8.50
N PHE A 230 -5.28 -25.32 -8.53
CA PHE A 230 -5.00 -24.43 -9.67
C PHE A 230 -4.18 -25.10 -10.78
N TYR A 231 -3.46 -26.19 -10.52
CA TYR A 231 -2.69 -26.92 -11.53
C TYR A 231 -3.39 -28.16 -12.08
N SER A 232 -4.36 -28.74 -11.36
CA SER A 232 -5.05 -29.97 -11.78
C SER A 232 -6.06 -29.77 -12.92
N LYS A 233 -6.43 -28.54 -13.30
CA LYS A 233 -7.40 -28.28 -14.38
C LYS A 233 -6.75 -28.01 -15.75
N TYR A 234 -5.42 -28.14 -15.86
CA TYR A 234 -4.67 -27.88 -17.09
C TYR A 234 -3.94 -29.08 -17.72
N ASN A 235 -4.16 -30.29 -17.22
CA ASN A 235 -3.80 -31.50 -17.97
C ASN A 235 -5.02 -32.41 -18.08
N ARG A 236 -5.27 -32.81 -19.32
CA ARG A 236 -6.35 -33.68 -19.80
C ARG A 236 -6.53 -34.95 -18.97
#